data_AF-A0A0P9FN92-F1
#
_entry.id   AF-A0A0P9FN92-F1
#
_cell.length_a   1.000
_cell.length_b   1.000
_cell.length_c   1.000
_cell.angle_alpha   90.00
_cell.angle_beta   90.00
_cell.angle_gamma   90.00
#
_symmetry.space_group_name_H-M   'P 1'
#
loop_
_entity.id
_entity.type
_entity.pdbx_description
1 polymer ?
#
loop_
_entity_poly.entity_id
_entity_poly.type
_entity_poly.pdbx_seq_one_letter_code
_entity_poly.pdbx_strand_id
1 'polypeptide(L)'
;MTEQLRDIINQGLWKNNPALVQLLGLCPLLAVSATVTNALGLGLATLFVLLGSNVTVAIVREWVPKEIRIPVFVMIIAAFVTMIELLMNAFSHELYLSLGIFIPLIVTNCAIIGRAEAFASKNSVPLAAFDGLMMGLGFLAVLVLLGAMRELLGQGTLFDGAHLLLGDWAKVLRIEIMQTETKFLLAILSPGAFLGMGLLIALKNYIDAKQQSQQDEPITEKAPRARVTSLD
;
A
#
# COMPACT_ATOMS: atom_id res chain seq x y z
N MET A 1 2.98 -25.09 -0.12
CA MET A 1 2.94 -24.01 -1.13
C MET A 1 1.68 -23.15 -1.00
N THR A 2 0.50 -23.76 -0.87
CA THR A 2 -0.81 -23.06 -0.73
C THR A 2 -0.99 -22.31 0.59
N GLU A 3 -0.47 -22.81 1.72
CA GLU A 3 -0.54 -22.09 3.00
C GLU A 3 0.37 -20.85 3.04
N GLN A 4 1.63 -20.98 2.61
CA GLN A 4 2.56 -19.84 2.54
C GLN A 4 2.02 -18.72 1.63
N LEU A 5 1.32 -19.07 0.55
CA LEU A 5 0.70 -18.09 -0.34
C LEU A 5 -0.48 -17.37 0.33
N ARG A 6 -1.32 -18.10 1.08
CA ARG A 6 -2.43 -17.54 1.86
C ARG A 6 -1.93 -16.64 2.98
N ASP A 7 -0.83 -16.99 3.63
CA ASP A 7 -0.18 -16.14 4.64
C ASP A 7 0.34 -14.85 4.03
N ILE A 8 0.97 -14.90 2.85
CA ILE A 8 1.44 -13.68 2.16
C ILE A 8 0.28 -12.77 1.75
N ILE A 9 -0.84 -13.33 1.28
CA ILE A 9 -2.05 -12.54 0.95
C ILE A 9 -2.60 -11.86 2.21
N ASN A 10 -2.78 -12.63 3.29
CA ASN A 10 -3.32 -12.11 4.55
C ASN A 10 -2.37 -11.10 5.22
N GLN A 11 -1.06 -11.29 5.09
CA GLN A 11 -0.05 -10.35 5.57
C GLN A 11 0.02 -9.08 4.72
N GLY A 12 0.02 -9.18 3.39
CA GLY A 12 0.13 -8.03 2.50
C GLY A 12 -1.10 -7.11 2.51
N LEU A 13 -2.31 -7.69 2.57
CA LEU A 13 -3.55 -6.91 2.54
C LEU A 13 -3.98 -6.41 3.93
N TRP A 14 -3.84 -7.20 5.00
CA TRP A 14 -4.49 -6.91 6.29
C TRP A 14 -3.52 -6.81 7.48
N LYS A 15 -2.71 -7.85 7.73
CA LYS A 15 -1.92 -7.92 8.98
C LYS A 15 -0.63 -7.12 8.98
N ASN A 16 0.00 -6.91 7.83
CA ASN A 16 1.34 -6.33 7.66
C ASN A 16 1.39 -5.31 6.51
N ASN A 17 0.28 -4.63 6.24
CA ASN A 17 0.21 -3.63 5.19
C ASN A 17 1.24 -2.50 5.48
N PRO A 18 2.16 -2.20 4.55
CA PRO A 18 3.26 -1.26 4.76
C PRO A 18 2.78 0.14 5.17
N ALA A 19 1.62 0.58 4.68
CA ALA A 19 1.07 1.90 5.00
C ALA A 19 0.34 1.96 6.36
N LEU A 20 -0.51 0.97 6.66
CA LEU A 20 -1.39 1.00 7.84
C LEU A 20 -0.74 0.44 9.11
N VAL A 21 0.17 -0.53 8.98
CA VAL A 21 0.77 -1.24 10.13
C VAL A 21 2.22 -0.83 10.33
N GLN A 22 2.96 -0.69 9.24
CA GLN A 22 4.38 -0.38 9.32
C GLN A 22 4.68 1.13 9.30
N LEU A 23 3.71 1.96 8.88
CA LEU A 23 3.89 3.41 8.67
C LEU A 23 5.06 3.73 7.72
N LEU A 24 5.36 2.82 6.78
CA LEU A 24 6.34 3.01 5.72
C LEU A 24 5.64 3.51 4.44
N GLY A 25 6.30 4.42 3.72
CA GLY A 25 5.78 5.00 2.48
C GLY A 25 4.88 6.21 2.66
N LEU A 26 4.92 6.86 3.82
CA LEU A 26 4.12 8.06 4.11
C LEU A 26 4.45 9.24 3.17
N CYS A 27 5.71 9.39 2.74
CA CYS A 27 6.12 10.53 1.90
C CYS A 27 5.34 10.63 0.59
N PRO A 28 5.30 9.59 -0.28
CA PRO A 28 4.47 9.63 -1.48
C PRO A 28 2.97 9.60 -1.15
N LEU A 29 2.59 8.93 -0.07
CA LEU A 29 1.19 8.75 0.32
C LEU A 29 0.52 10.06 0.72
N LEU A 30 1.17 10.88 1.54
CA LEU A 30 0.61 12.15 2.01
C LEU A 30 0.60 13.21 0.88
N ALA A 31 1.62 13.19 0.03
CA ALA A 31 1.79 14.15 -1.07
C ALA A 31 0.75 13.98 -2.19
N VAL A 32 0.42 12.74 -2.57
CA VAL A 32 -0.33 12.46 -3.80
C VAL A 32 -1.78 11.98 -3.56
N SER A 33 -2.18 11.74 -2.31
CA SER A 33 -3.56 11.34 -1.96
C SER A 33 -4.57 12.49 -1.97
N ALA A 34 -4.32 13.60 -2.67
CA ALA A 34 -5.29 14.68 -2.76
C ALA A 34 -6.50 14.32 -3.65
N THR A 35 -6.28 13.50 -4.68
CA THR A 35 -7.34 12.98 -5.57
C THR A 35 -7.16 11.47 -5.76
N VAL A 36 -8.27 10.77 -6.01
CA VAL A 36 -8.32 9.33 -6.31
C VAL A 36 -7.52 8.99 -7.56
N THR A 37 -7.59 9.84 -8.58
CA THR A 37 -6.92 9.63 -9.87
C THR A 37 -5.40 9.65 -9.75
N ASN A 38 -4.87 10.64 -9.04
CA ASN A 38 -3.43 10.73 -8.77
C ASN A 38 -2.98 9.61 -7.84
N ALA A 39 -3.77 9.29 -6.81
CA ALA A 39 -3.50 8.18 -5.90
C ALA A 39 -3.46 6.83 -6.61
N LEU A 40 -4.37 6.59 -7.57
CA LEU A 40 -4.44 5.37 -8.36
C LEU A 40 -3.27 5.28 -9.34
N GLY A 41 -2.95 6.37 -10.04
CA GLY A 41 -1.81 6.45 -10.95
C GLY A 41 -0.48 6.15 -10.23
N LEU A 42 -0.24 6.79 -9.09
CA LEU A 42 0.96 6.55 -8.29
C LEU A 42 0.95 5.15 -7.66
N GLY A 43 -0.21 4.67 -7.21
CA GLY A 43 -0.37 3.32 -6.67
C GLY A 43 -0.02 2.25 -7.70
N LEU A 44 -0.49 2.38 -8.93
CA LEU A 44 -0.18 1.43 -10.01
C LEU A 44 1.30 1.49 -10.40
N ALA A 45 1.86 2.69 -10.50
CA ALA A 45 3.28 2.87 -10.76
C ALA A 45 4.14 2.19 -9.68
N THR A 46 3.85 2.45 -8.41
CA THR A 46 4.57 1.85 -7.27
C THR A 46 4.42 0.33 -7.21
N LEU A 47 3.25 -0.21 -7.53
CA LEU A 47 3.02 -1.66 -7.64
C LEU A 47 3.92 -2.29 -8.71
N PHE A 48 4.00 -1.68 -9.89
CA PHE A 48 4.85 -2.18 -10.98
C PHE A 48 6.33 -2.12 -10.60
N VAL A 49 6.80 -1.00 -10.02
CA VAL A 49 8.18 -0.88 -9.53
C VAL A 49 8.46 -1.94 -8.49
N LEU A 50 7.59 -2.12 -7.49
CA LEU A 50 7.82 -3.05 -6.39
C LEU A 50 7.91 -4.50 -6.87
N LEU A 51 7.03 -4.88 -7.81
CA LEU A 51 7.07 -6.20 -8.45
C LEU A 51 8.39 -6.40 -9.22
N GLY A 52 8.74 -5.47 -10.11
CA GLY A 52 9.93 -5.56 -10.96
C GLY A 52 11.24 -5.53 -10.15
N SER A 53 11.32 -4.63 -9.16
CA SER A 53 12.49 -4.51 -8.29
C SER A 53 12.66 -5.74 -7.43
N ASN A 54 11.59 -6.29 -6.84
CA ASN A 54 11.70 -7.49 -5.99
C ASN A 54 12.15 -8.72 -6.77
N VAL A 55 11.64 -8.90 -8.01
CA VAL A 55 12.09 -9.97 -8.90
C VAL A 55 13.56 -9.82 -9.23
N THR A 56 13.98 -8.62 -9.63
CA THR A 56 15.36 -8.34 -10.03
C THR A 56 16.33 -8.49 -8.85
N VAL A 57 15.97 -7.98 -7.67
CA VAL A 57 16.76 -8.12 -6.45
C VAL A 57 16.90 -9.59 -6.06
N ALA A 58 15.83 -10.39 -6.16
CA ALA A 58 15.90 -11.82 -5.85
C ALA A 58 16.83 -12.61 -6.80
N ILE A 59 17.00 -12.16 -8.05
CA ILE A 59 17.93 -12.74 -9.02
C ILE A 59 19.36 -12.31 -8.72
N VAL A 60 19.58 -11.02 -8.47
CA VAL A 60 20.93 -10.43 -8.38
C VAL A 60 21.56 -10.63 -6.98
N ARG A 61 20.77 -10.98 -5.96
CA ARG A 61 21.19 -11.08 -4.54
C ARG A 61 22.49 -11.85 -4.27
N GLU A 62 22.80 -12.88 -5.05
CA GLU A 62 23.99 -13.73 -4.85
C GLU A 62 25.29 -13.03 -5.27
N TRP A 63 25.18 -12.06 -6.18
CA TRP A 63 26.30 -11.29 -6.73
C TRP A 63 26.59 -10.00 -5.95
N VAL A 64 25.72 -9.63 -5.00
CA VAL A 64 25.79 -8.34 -4.30
C VAL A 64 26.51 -8.50 -2.96
N PRO A 65 27.64 -7.80 -2.74
CA PRO A 65 28.30 -7.75 -1.44
C PRO A 65 27.40 -7.13 -0.38
N LYS A 66 27.54 -7.57 0.87
CA LYS A 66 26.67 -7.10 1.97
C LYS A 66 26.88 -5.61 2.27
N GLU A 67 28.09 -5.10 2.03
CA GLU A 67 28.51 -3.74 2.35
C GLU A 67 27.83 -2.69 1.46
N ILE A 68 27.48 -3.04 0.21
CA ILE A 68 26.93 -2.12 -0.79
C ILE A 68 25.51 -2.49 -1.23
N ARG A 69 24.82 -3.30 -0.44
CA ARG A 69 23.50 -3.84 -0.79
C ARG A 69 22.44 -2.77 -1.00
N ILE A 70 22.29 -1.83 -0.06
CA ILE A 70 21.25 -0.79 -0.13
C ILE A 70 21.45 0.10 -1.38
N PRO A 71 22.66 0.65 -1.67
CA PRO A 71 22.90 1.40 -2.90
C PRO A 71 22.55 0.61 -4.18
N VAL A 72 22.92 -0.66 -4.26
CA VAL A 72 22.61 -1.50 -5.43
C VAL A 72 21.09 -1.66 -5.60
N PHE A 73 20.35 -1.88 -4.52
CA PHE A 73 18.89 -2.00 -4.60
C PHE A 73 18.22 -0.69 -5.01
N VAL A 74 18.69 0.45 -4.49
CA VAL A 74 18.19 1.77 -4.89
C VAL A 74 18.47 2.03 -6.38
N MET A 75 19.63 1.62 -6.90
CA MET A 75 19.93 1.73 -8.35
C MET A 75 18.98 0.90 -9.21
N ILE A 76 18.65 -0.33 -8.79
CA ILE A 76 17.68 -1.18 -9.48
C ILE A 76 16.30 -0.51 -9.48
N ILE A 77 15.85 -0.03 -8.31
CA ILE A 77 14.56 0.67 -8.17
C ILE A 77 14.53 1.92 -9.06
N ALA A 78 15.60 2.72 -9.05
CA ALA A 78 15.72 3.92 -9.88
C ALA A 78 15.58 3.62 -11.37
N ALA A 79 16.19 2.55 -11.86
CA ALA A 79 16.05 2.13 -13.26
C ALA A 79 14.59 1.80 -13.63
N PHE A 80 13.86 1.09 -12.76
CA PHE A 80 12.43 0.82 -12.97
C PHE A 80 11.57 2.10 -12.90
N VAL A 81 11.89 3.00 -11.97
CA VAL A 81 11.18 4.28 -11.85
C VAL A 81 11.39 5.15 -13.10
N THR A 82 12.62 5.23 -13.63
CA THR A 82 12.91 5.94 -14.88
C THR A 82 12.18 5.33 -16.07
N MET A 83 12.07 4.00 -16.14
CA MET A 83 11.26 3.33 -17.16
C MET A 83 9.79 3.80 -17.11
N ILE A 84 9.20 3.85 -15.92
CA ILE A 84 7.81 4.33 -15.75
C ILE A 84 7.70 5.81 -16.08
N GLU A 85 8.69 6.63 -15.70
CA GLU A 85 8.72 8.05 -16.01
C GLU A 85 8.59 8.29 -17.52
N LEU A 86 9.41 7.58 -18.31
CA LEU A 86 9.38 7.66 -19.77
C LEU A 86 8.06 7.12 -20.34
N LEU A 87 7.54 6.02 -19.78
CA LEU A 87 6.28 5.41 -20.21
C LEU A 87 5.09 6.34 -19.94
N MET A 88 5.03 6.97 -18.76
CA MET A 88 4.00 7.96 -18.42
C MET A 88 4.08 9.19 -19.34
N ASN A 89 5.28 9.69 -19.62
CA ASN A 89 5.44 10.82 -20.55
C ASN A 89 4.97 10.47 -21.97
N ALA A 90 5.15 9.22 -22.42
CA ALA A 90 4.75 8.77 -23.74
C ALA A 90 3.24 8.49 -23.88
N PHE A 91 2.61 7.86 -22.89
CA PHE A 91 1.20 7.42 -22.97
C PHE A 91 0.20 8.36 -22.28
N SER A 92 0.63 9.13 -21.27
CA SER A 92 -0.28 9.91 -20.41
C SER A 92 0.40 11.21 -19.94
N HIS A 93 0.62 12.12 -20.89
CA HIS A 93 1.34 13.38 -20.65
C HIS A 93 0.66 14.27 -19.58
N GLU A 94 -0.66 14.35 -19.55
CA GLU A 94 -1.42 15.08 -18.50
C GLU A 94 -1.11 14.54 -17.09
N LEU A 95 -1.02 13.21 -16.94
CA LEU A 95 -0.68 12.59 -15.66
C LEU A 95 0.79 12.82 -15.33
N TYR A 96 1.69 12.81 -16.32
CA TYR A 96 3.10 13.15 -16.14
C TYR A 96 3.30 14.60 -15.67
N LEU A 97 2.55 15.57 -16.19
CA LEU A 97 2.63 16.97 -15.75
C LEU A 97 2.30 17.13 -14.26
N SER A 98 1.35 16.32 -13.74
CA SER A 98 0.94 16.40 -12.33
C SER A 98 1.76 15.49 -11.40
N LEU A 99 2.13 14.28 -11.84
CA LEU A 99 2.84 13.29 -11.03
C LEU A 99 4.36 13.33 -11.20
N GLY A 100 4.90 13.96 -12.25
CA GLY A 100 6.31 13.91 -12.62
C GLY A 100 7.26 14.30 -11.49
N ILE A 101 6.90 15.32 -10.72
CA ILE A 101 7.68 15.79 -9.55
C ILE A 101 7.67 14.75 -8.41
N PHE A 102 6.64 13.91 -8.33
CA PHE A 102 6.49 12.88 -7.31
C PHE A 102 7.07 11.51 -7.72
N ILE A 103 7.41 11.30 -8.99
CA ILE A 103 8.01 10.04 -9.48
C ILE A 103 9.34 9.73 -8.73
N PRO A 104 10.26 10.69 -8.50
CA PRO A 104 11.45 10.44 -7.68
C PRO A 104 11.16 10.00 -6.24
N LEU A 105 9.98 10.33 -5.67
CA LEU A 105 9.58 9.86 -4.34
C LEU A 105 9.31 8.35 -4.29
N ILE A 106 9.12 7.71 -5.45
CA ILE A 106 9.02 6.25 -5.54
C ILE A 106 10.39 5.62 -5.24
N VAL A 107 11.47 6.20 -5.76
CA VAL A 107 12.85 5.68 -5.55
C VAL A 107 13.21 5.69 -4.07
N THR A 108 12.84 6.76 -3.37
CA THR A 108 13.13 6.95 -1.94
C THR A 108 12.03 6.40 -1.03
N ASN A 109 11.06 5.66 -1.57
CA ASN A 109 10.00 5.07 -0.78
C ASN A 109 10.55 3.97 0.14
N CYS A 110 10.49 4.21 1.45
CA CYS A 110 10.98 3.28 2.46
C CYS A 110 10.24 1.92 2.45
N ALA A 111 8.99 1.86 2.00
CA ALA A 111 8.28 0.59 1.83
C ALA A 111 8.96 -0.28 0.75
N ILE A 112 9.36 0.32 -0.38
CA ILE A 112 9.97 -0.41 -1.50
C ILE A 112 11.35 -0.93 -1.13
N ILE A 113 12.19 -0.06 -0.56
CA ILE A 113 13.54 -0.43 -0.09
C ILE A 113 13.44 -1.49 1.01
N GLY A 114 12.54 -1.30 1.98
CA GLY A 114 12.34 -2.21 3.10
C GLY A 114 11.91 -3.61 2.66
N ARG A 115 11.02 -3.75 1.67
CA ARG A 115 10.63 -5.08 1.13
C ARG A 115 11.74 -5.71 0.30
N ALA A 116 12.44 -4.92 -0.52
CA ALA A 116 13.58 -5.40 -1.30
C ALA A 116 14.67 -6.00 -0.38
N GLU A 117 14.97 -5.31 0.73
CA GLU A 117 15.95 -5.78 1.70
C GLU A 117 15.43 -6.93 2.58
N ALA A 118 14.27 -6.77 3.22
CA ALA A 118 13.80 -7.72 4.21
C ALA A 118 13.30 -9.04 3.61
N PHE A 119 12.72 -9.00 2.40
CA PHE A 119 12.07 -10.14 1.77
C PHE A 119 12.76 -10.59 0.49
N ALA A 120 12.93 -9.71 -0.50
CA ALA A 120 13.46 -10.11 -1.81
C ALA A 120 14.91 -10.63 -1.75
N SER A 121 15.75 -10.04 -0.88
CA SER A 121 17.14 -10.48 -0.70
C SER A 121 17.29 -11.87 -0.06
N LYS A 122 16.22 -12.42 0.56
CA LYS A 122 16.25 -13.68 1.32
C LYS A 122 15.39 -14.79 0.71
N ASN A 123 14.40 -14.45 -0.12
CA ASN A 123 13.45 -15.39 -0.71
C ASN A 123 13.71 -15.65 -2.20
N SER A 124 13.16 -16.73 -2.73
CA SER A 124 13.27 -17.07 -4.15
C SER A 124 12.44 -16.14 -5.04
N VAL A 125 12.80 -16.04 -6.31
CA VAL A 125 12.17 -15.18 -7.32
C VAL A 125 10.63 -15.25 -7.34
N PRO A 126 9.98 -16.44 -7.41
CA PRO A 126 8.51 -16.49 -7.46
C PRO A 126 7.85 -15.99 -6.17
N LEU A 127 8.47 -16.25 -5.01
CA LEU A 127 7.99 -15.75 -3.71
C LEU A 127 8.16 -14.22 -3.63
N ALA A 128 9.30 -13.69 -4.08
CA ALA A 128 9.57 -12.26 -4.11
C ALA A 128 8.62 -11.50 -5.06
N ALA A 129 8.29 -12.09 -6.21
CA ALA A 129 7.30 -11.54 -7.14
C ALA A 129 5.92 -11.45 -6.48
N PHE A 130 5.49 -12.54 -5.84
CA PHE A 130 4.19 -12.58 -5.18
C PHE A 130 4.10 -11.61 -4.00
N ASP A 131 5.18 -11.47 -3.24
CA ASP A 131 5.27 -10.46 -2.17
C ASP A 131 5.16 -9.04 -2.71
N GLY A 132 5.91 -8.72 -3.78
CA GLY A 132 5.86 -7.40 -4.42
C GLY A 132 4.45 -7.07 -4.94
N LEU A 133 3.75 -8.06 -5.51
CA LEU A 133 2.38 -7.90 -5.98
C LEU A 133 1.41 -7.63 -4.81
N MET A 134 1.45 -8.46 -3.76
CA MET A 134 0.51 -8.34 -2.63
C MET A 134 0.75 -7.08 -1.81
N MET A 135 2.01 -6.73 -1.55
CA MET A 135 2.37 -5.49 -0.84
C MET A 135 2.07 -4.24 -1.67
N GLY A 136 2.29 -4.30 -2.99
CA GLY A 136 1.96 -3.23 -3.91
C GLY A 136 0.45 -2.99 -3.98
N LEU A 137 -0.34 -4.05 -4.07
CA LEU A 137 -1.81 -3.97 -4.01
C LEU A 137 -2.29 -3.40 -2.66
N GLY A 138 -1.69 -3.80 -1.55
CA GLY A 138 -1.99 -3.26 -0.22
C GLY A 138 -1.71 -1.75 -0.13
N PHE A 139 -0.58 -1.29 -0.67
CA PHE A 139 -0.23 0.13 -0.72
C PHE A 139 -1.16 0.92 -1.64
N LEU A 140 -1.46 0.37 -2.83
CA LEU A 140 -2.42 0.96 -3.78
C LEU A 140 -3.81 1.10 -3.16
N ALA A 141 -4.31 0.07 -2.47
CA ALA A 141 -5.62 0.10 -1.84
C ALA A 141 -5.71 1.21 -0.77
N VAL A 142 -4.66 1.37 0.04
CA VAL A 142 -4.61 2.43 1.06
C VAL A 142 -4.54 3.82 0.40
N LEU A 143 -3.74 3.99 -0.66
CA LEU A 143 -3.68 5.23 -1.42
C LEU A 143 -5.03 5.62 -2.01
N VAL A 144 -5.69 4.69 -2.68
CA VAL A 144 -7.00 4.93 -3.32
C VAL A 144 -8.05 5.23 -2.27
N LEU A 145 -8.06 4.51 -1.14
CA LEU A 145 -9.01 4.73 -0.07
C LEU A 145 -8.81 6.09 0.61
N LEU A 146 -7.56 6.46 0.90
CA LEU A 146 -7.24 7.77 1.48
C LEU A 146 -7.53 8.90 0.49
N GLY A 147 -7.22 8.70 -0.80
CA GLY A 147 -7.55 9.63 -1.88
C GLY A 147 -9.06 9.84 -2.00
N ALA A 148 -9.85 8.76 -1.95
CA ALA A 148 -11.30 8.82 -2.01
C ALA A 148 -11.88 9.55 -0.81
N MET A 149 -11.37 9.28 0.38
CA MET A 149 -11.82 9.97 1.59
C MET A 149 -11.47 11.46 1.54
N ARG A 150 -10.26 11.83 1.10
CA ARG A 150 -9.82 13.23 1.00
C ARG A 150 -10.55 14.00 -0.11
N GLU A 151 -10.79 13.37 -1.24
CA GLU A 151 -11.53 13.97 -2.35
C GLU A 151 -13.00 14.21 -1.96
N LEU A 152 -13.63 13.21 -1.33
CA LEU A 152 -15.01 13.33 -0.85
C LEU A 152 -15.16 14.44 0.21
N LEU A 153 -14.22 14.53 1.16
CA LEU A 153 -14.24 15.55 2.22
C LEU A 153 -13.82 16.95 1.75
N GLY A 154 -12.97 17.05 0.73
CA GLY A 154 -12.43 18.31 0.24
C GLY A 154 -13.25 18.95 -0.87
N GLN A 155 -13.76 18.16 -1.81
CA GLN A 155 -14.43 18.61 -3.03
C GLN A 155 -15.89 18.14 -3.16
N GLY A 156 -16.33 17.15 -2.39
CA GLY A 156 -17.71 16.62 -2.47
C GLY A 156 -17.98 15.76 -3.71
N THR A 157 -16.94 15.43 -4.47
CA THR A 157 -16.97 14.62 -5.69
C THR A 157 -16.26 13.28 -5.47
N LEU A 158 -16.67 12.26 -6.20
CA LEU A 158 -15.97 10.99 -6.29
C LEU A 158 -15.51 10.76 -7.74
N PHE A 159 -14.22 10.42 -7.94
CA PHE A 159 -13.59 10.15 -9.24
C PHE A 159 -13.43 11.39 -10.15
N ASP A 160 -13.09 12.54 -9.57
CA ASP A 160 -12.73 13.71 -10.35
C ASP A 160 -11.41 13.49 -11.12
N GLY A 161 -11.47 13.65 -12.44
CA GLY A 161 -10.36 13.38 -13.36
C GLY A 161 -10.23 11.94 -13.85
N ALA A 162 -11.23 11.05 -13.64
CA ALA A 162 -11.16 9.64 -14.11
C ALA A 162 -10.84 9.48 -15.61
N HIS A 163 -11.16 10.51 -16.40
CA HIS A 163 -10.79 10.61 -17.82
C HIS A 163 -9.27 10.54 -18.06
N LEU A 164 -8.43 10.91 -17.08
CA LEU A 164 -6.97 10.91 -17.15
C LEU A 164 -6.36 9.50 -17.14
N LEU A 165 -7.09 8.49 -16.64
CA LEU A 165 -6.61 7.11 -16.49
C LEU A 165 -7.31 6.09 -17.40
N LEU A 166 -8.58 6.31 -17.73
CA LEU A 166 -9.45 5.31 -18.38
C LEU A 166 -10.06 5.81 -19.71
N GLY A 167 -9.66 7.00 -20.18
CA GLY A 167 -10.20 7.63 -21.39
C GLY A 167 -11.62 8.19 -21.21
N ASP A 168 -12.22 8.69 -22.31
CA ASP A 168 -13.50 9.41 -22.29
C ASP A 168 -14.70 8.63 -21.70
N TRP A 169 -14.62 7.30 -21.63
CA TRP A 169 -15.64 6.44 -21.01
C TRP A 169 -15.78 6.68 -19.50
N ALA A 170 -14.70 7.06 -18.80
CA ALA A 170 -14.73 7.20 -17.35
C ALA A 170 -15.41 8.49 -16.83
N LYS A 171 -15.92 9.36 -17.73
CA LYS A 171 -16.81 10.47 -17.36
C LYS A 171 -18.09 10.00 -16.65
N VAL A 172 -18.53 8.77 -16.87
CA VAL A 172 -19.74 8.18 -16.26
C VAL A 172 -19.56 7.82 -14.79
N LEU A 173 -18.32 7.69 -14.29
CA LEU A 173 -18.04 7.38 -12.89
C LEU A 173 -18.05 8.61 -11.96
N ARG A 174 -18.21 9.82 -12.52
CA ARG A 174 -18.35 11.04 -11.72
C ARG A 174 -19.68 10.97 -10.97
N ILE A 175 -19.56 10.77 -9.66
CA ILE A 175 -20.69 10.86 -8.73
C ILE A 175 -20.50 12.16 -7.96
N GLU A 176 -21.21 13.21 -8.40
CA GLU A 176 -21.29 14.50 -7.70
C GLU A 176 -22.36 14.38 -6.60
N ILE A 177 -21.95 14.23 -5.34
CA ILE A 177 -22.90 14.02 -4.23
C ILE A 177 -23.24 15.32 -3.49
N MET A 178 -22.35 16.33 -3.43
CA MET A 178 -22.70 17.63 -2.81
C MET A 178 -21.98 18.84 -3.43
N GLN A 179 -22.75 19.86 -3.83
CA GLN A 179 -22.26 21.23 -4.00
C GLN A 179 -22.09 21.90 -2.63
N THR A 180 -20.97 21.64 -1.95
CA THR A 180 -20.58 22.47 -0.80
C THR A 180 -19.63 23.55 -1.30
N GLU A 181 -20.14 24.78 -1.39
CA GLU A 181 -19.44 26.00 -1.84
C GLU A 181 -18.15 26.31 -1.07
N THR A 182 -17.91 25.66 0.07
CA THR A 182 -16.69 25.84 0.86
C THR A 182 -15.76 24.66 0.68
N LYS A 183 -14.79 24.76 -0.23
CA LYS A 183 -13.65 23.82 -0.31
C LYS A 183 -13.01 23.76 1.08
N PHE A 184 -13.13 22.62 1.77
CA PHE A 184 -12.55 22.47 3.10
C PHE A 184 -11.03 22.36 2.94
N LEU A 185 -10.35 23.50 2.93
CA LEU A 185 -8.89 23.62 2.68
C LEU A 185 -8.06 22.70 3.59
N LEU A 186 -8.56 22.43 4.80
CA LEU A 186 -7.94 21.52 5.76
C LEU A 186 -7.90 20.06 5.26
N ALA A 187 -8.89 19.62 4.49
CA ALA A 187 -8.98 18.25 3.94
C ALA A 187 -8.06 18.04 2.72
N ILE A 188 -7.80 19.11 1.97
CA ILE A 188 -6.96 19.07 0.77
C ILE A 188 -5.47 19.16 1.12
N LEU A 189 -5.09 19.90 2.17
CA LEU A 189 -3.69 20.01 2.60
C LEU A 189 -3.18 18.79 3.40
N SER A 190 -1.87 18.72 3.61
CA SER A 190 -1.20 17.64 4.38
C SER A 190 -1.83 17.28 5.74
N PRO A 191 -2.36 18.22 6.56
CA PRO A 191 -3.05 17.88 7.80
C PRO A 191 -4.27 16.97 7.60
N GLY A 192 -5.02 17.14 6.50
CA GLY A 192 -6.14 16.26 6.15
C GLY A 192 -5.69 14.83 5.83
N ALA A 193 -4.50 14.67 5.23
CA ALA A 193 -3.91 13.37 4.99
C ALA A 193 -3.50 12.64 6.28
N PHE A 194 -2.93 13.38 7.25
CA PHE A 194 -2.60 12.82 8.56
C PHE A 194 -3.84 12.45 9.37
N LEU A 195 -4.87 13.30 9.39
CA LEU A 195 -6.14 13.00 10.05
C LEU A 195 -6.83 11.79 9.42
N GLY A 196 -6.81 11.72 8.08
CA GLY A 196 -7.35 10.59 7.35
C GLY A 196 -6.62 9.29 7.65
N MET A 197 -5.30 9.29 7.58
CA MET A 197 -4.50 8.12 7.98
C MET A 197 -4.76 7.72 9.43
N GLY A 198 -4.83 8.68 10.36
CA GLY A 198 -5.15 8.41 11.75
C GLY A 198 -6.51 7.74 11.94
N LEU A 199 -7.54 8.19 11.21
CA LEU A 199 -8.87 7.59 11.25
C LEU A 199 -8.89 6.19 10.64
N LEU A 200 -8.15 5.96 9.55
CA LEU A 200 -8.00 4.64 8.95
C LEU A 200 -7.29 3.65 9.87
N ILE A 201 -6.22 4.09 10.54
CA ILE A 201 -5.51 3.28 11.53
C ILE A 201 -6.42 2.98 12.72
N ALA A 202 -7.18 3.96 13.22
CA ALA A 202 -8.15 3.76 14.30
C ALA A 202 -9.25 2.76 13.92
N LEU A 203 -9.82 2.88 12.72
CA LEU A 203 -10.82 1.95 12.20
C LEU A 203 -10.24 0.54 12.07
N LYS A 204 -9.04 0.40 11.53
CA LYS A 204 -8.34 -0.88 11.38
C LYS A 204 -8.08 -1.52 12.75
N ASN A 205 -7.58 -0.76 13.72
CA ASN A 205 -7.35 -1.24 15.08
C ASN A 205 -8.65 -1.65 15.78
N TYR A 206 -9.76 -0.93 15.54
CA TYR A 206 -11.07 -1.29 16.07
C TYR A 206 -11.58 -2.63 15.49
N ILE A 207 -11.42 -2.84 14.18
CA ILE A 207 -11.80 -4.10 13.53
C ILE A 207 -10.91 -5.25 14.01
N ASP A 208 -9.59 -5.03 14.10
CA ASP A 208 -8.64 -6.04 14.59
C ASP A 208 -8.96 -6.44 16.05
N ALA A 209 -9.29 -5.48 16.92
CA ALA A 209 -9.70 -5.75 18.30
C ALA A 209 -10.99 -6.59 18.36
N LYS A 210 -11.96 -6.31 17.49
CA LYS A 210 -13.23 -7.07 17.41
C LYS A 210 -13.03 -8.49 16.90
N GLN A 211 -12.08 -8.72 15.98
CA GLN A 211 -11.72 -10.05 15.50
C GLN A 211 -10.95 -10.86 16.54
N GLN A 212 -10.06 -10.23 17.32
CA GLN A 212 -9.38 -10.88 18.45
C GLN A 212 -10.38 -11.29 19.55
N SER A 213 -11.35 -10.43 19.88
CA SER A 213 -12.40 -10.77 20.86
C SER A 213 -13.31 -11.93 20.43
N GLN A 214 -13.39 -12.25 19.13
CA GLN A 214 -14.13 -13.42 18.63
C GLN A 214 -13.28 -14.71 18.58
N GLN A 215 -11.94 -14.60 18.63
CA GLN A 215 -11.05 -15.76 18.71
C GLN A 215 -10.78 -16.21 20.16
N ASP A 216 -10.98 -15.32 21.14
CA ASP A 216 -10.85 -15.58 22.58
C ASP A 216 -12.17 -16.06 23.24
N GLU A 217 -13.03 -16.80 22.54
CA GLU A 217 -14.10 -17.53 23.23
C GLU A 217 -13.44 -18.67 24.03
N PRO A 218 -13.54 -18.68 25.38
CA PRO A 218 -12.72 -19.55 26.20
C PRO A 218 -13.10 -21.01 25.96
N ILE A 219 -12.13 -21.79 25.48
CA ILE A 219 -12.17 -23.26 25.53
C ILE A 219 -12.42 -23.60 27.01
N THR A 220 -13.63 -24.02 27.32
CA THR A 220 -14.01 -24.44 28.68
C THR A 220 -13.14 -25.64 29.01
N GLU A 221 -12.05 -25.37 29.73
CA GLU A 221 -11.17 -26.38 30.31
C GLU A 221 -12.02 -27.23 31.24
N LYS A 222 -12.42 -28.41 30.77
CA LYS A 222 -13.03 -29.44 31.61
C LYS A 222 -11.97 -29.84 32.62
N ALA A 223 -11.99 -29.22 33.79
CA ALA A 223 -11.18 -29.61 34.94
C ALA A 223 -11.34 -31.13 35.15
N PRO A 224 -10.26 -31.93 35.15
CA PRO A 224 -10.37 -33.34 35.49
C PRO A 224 -10.79 -33.43 36.97
N ARG A 225 -11.98 -34.01 37.20
CA ARG A 225 -12.44 -34.44 38.52
C ARG A 225 -11.35 -35.30 39.15
N ALA A 226 -10.63 -34.75 40.13
CA ALA A 226 -9.77 -35.53 41.01
C ALA A 226 -10.65 -36.56 41.73
N ARG A 227 -10.52 -37.83 41.34
CA ARG A 227 -11.12 -38.97 42.04
C ARG A 227 -10.36 -39.14 43.35
N VAL A 228 -10.87 -38.54 44.42
CA VAL A 228 -10.45 -38.88 45.78
C VAL A 228 -11.13 -40.20 46.14
N THR A 229 -10.41 -41.29 45.96
CA THR A 229 -10.66 -42.54 46.68
C THR A 229 -9.37 -42.91 47.37
N SER A 230 -9.20 -42.39 48.59
CA SER A 230 -8.32 -43.00 49.58
C SER A 230 -8.90 -44.37 49.92
N LEU A 231 -8.10 -45.41 49.69
CA LEU A 231 -8.31 -46.76 50.17
C LEU A 231 -8.10 -46.77 51.69
N ASP A 232 -9.02 -47.42 52.41
CA ASP A 232 -8.74 -48.07 53.70
C ASP A 232 -7.68 -49.16 53.53
#